data_AF-A0A957HK99-F1
#
_entry.id   AF-A0A957HK99-F1
#
_cell.length_a   1.000
_cell.length_b   1.000
_cell.length_c   1.000
_cell.angle_alpha   90.00
_cell.angle_beta   90.00
_cell.angle_gamma   90.00
#
_symmetry.space_group_name_H-M   'P 1'
#
loop_
_entity.id
_entity.type
_entity.pdbx_description
1 polymer ?
#
loop_
_entity_poly.entity_id
_entity_poly.type
_entity_poly.pdbx_seq_one_letter_code
_entity_poly.pdbx_strand_id
1 'polypeptide(L)'
;GIIEHGINVPRASIGIQPKDMVIGSEGNFGLITKAVIKVHKLPEVIKFGSIVFPDFETGIDFLEALNHTGVLPASIRLLDNIQFRFGAALKPKPTKMQELVGKVEKFVLTKVKKFDPYKLAVATVVMEGSKAEVAYQKKIVFGLAKKFNGISGGEGNGKRGYMLTYAIAYLRDYMADYHVIGETYETTV
;
A
#
# COMPACT_ATOMS: atom_id res chain seq x y z
N GLY A 1 -22.64 -28.08 -19.85
CA GLY A 1 -23.85 -27.28 -19.55
C GLY A 1 -23.43 -25.88 -19.14
N ILE A 2 -24.36 -24.92 -19.11
CA ILE A 2 -24.11 -23.55 -18.62
C ILE A 2 -24.71 -23.45 -17.21
N ILE A 3 -23.95 -22.92 -16.26
CA ILE A 3 -24.40 -22.61 -14.91
C ILE A 3 -24.48 -21.10 -14.79
N GLU A 4 -25.62 -20.56 -14.38
CA GLU A 4 -25.84 -19.12 -14.25
C GLU A 4 -26.27 -18.74 -12.82
N HIS A 5 -25.76 -17.61 -12.33
CA HIS A 5 -26.30 -16.99 -11.14
C HIS A 5 -27.52 -16.16 -11.52
N GLY A 6 -28.72 -16.75 -11.43
CA GLY A 6 -29.95 -16.18 -11.98
C GLY A 6 -30.52 -14.95 -11.26
N ILE A 7 -30.02 -14.57 -10.08
CA ILE A 7 -30.57 -13.47 -9.27
C ILE A 7 -29.49 -12.43 -8.97
N ASN A 8 -29.57 -11.26 -9.63
CA ASN A 8 -28.65 -10.14 -9.41
C ASN A 8 -29.19 -9.20 -8.31
N VAL A 9 -29.25 -9.67 -7.07
CA VAL A 9 -29.63 -8.86 -5.90
C VAL A 9 -28.45 -8.67 -4.95
N PRO A 10 -28.39 -7.57 -4.18
CA PRO A 10 -27.26 -7.30 -3.27
C PRO A 10 -27.01 -8.41 -2.23
N ARG A 11 -28.08 -9.09 -1.80
CA ARG A 11 -28.03 -10.21 -0.87
C ARG A 11 -29.21 -11.14 -1.12
N ALA A 12 -28.96 -12.44 -1.23
CA ALA A 12 -29.98 -13.48 -1.36
C ALA A 12 -29.74 -14.59 -0.33
N SER A 13 -30.82 -15.21 0.14
CA SER A 13 -30.78 -16.38 1.04
C SER A 13 -31.34 -17.59 0.30
N ILE A 14 -30.57 -18.13 -0.65
CA ILE A 14 -30.99 -19.21 -1.57
C ILE A 14 -30.17 -20.49 -1.41
N GLY A 15 -29.55 -20.69 -0.24
CA GLY A 15 -28.61 -21.78 -0.01
C GLY A 15 -27.24 -21.51 -0.67
N ILE A 16 -26.63 -22.55 -1.24
CA ILE A 16 -25.30 -22.48 -1.86
C ILE A 16 -25.37 -21.64 -3.13
N GLN A 17 -24.60 -20.56 -3.19
CA GLN A 17 -24.55 -19.71 -4.37
C GLN A 17 -23.47 -20.24 -5.32
N PRO A 18 -23.76 -20.41 -6.63
CA PRO A 18 -22.76 -20.88 -7.60
C PRO A 18 -21.48 -20.04 -7.61
N LYS A 19 -21.58 -18.73 -7.31
CA LYS A 19 -20.42 -17.81 -7.23
C LYS A 19 -19.39 -18.26 -6.18
N ASP A 20 -19.83 -18.84 -5.06
CA ASP A 20 -18.96 -19.22 -3.95
C ASP A 20 -18.18 -20.51 -4.27
N MET A 21 -18.67 -21.31 -5.23
CA MET A 21 -17.99 -22.53 -5.69
C MET A 21 -16.92 -22.25 -6.75
N VAL A 22 -17.06 -21.16 -7.51
CA VAL A 22 -16.17 -20.87 -8.65
C VAL A 22 -15.03 -19.93 -8.29
N ILE A 23 -15.18 -19.09 -7.27
CA ILE A 23 -14.10 -18.23 -6.77
C ILE A 23 -13.01 -19.12 -6.16
N GLY A 24 -11.78 -18.97 -6.66
CA GLY A 24 -10.65 -19.82 -6.23
C GLY A 24 -10.62 -21.21 -6.87
N SER A 25 -11.46 -21.49 -7.88
CA SER A 25 -11.47 -22.80 -8.56
C SER A 25 -10.27 -23.07 -9.45
N GLU A 26 -9.50 -22.03 -9.79
CA GLU A 26 -8.31 -22.11 -10.65
C GLU A 26 -8.54 -22.84 -11.98
N GLY A 27 -9.77 -22.74 -12.53
CA GLY A 27 -10.14 -23.35 -13.82
C GLY A 27 -10.64 -24.79 -13.76
N ASN A 28 -10.69 -25.41 -12.57
CA ASN A 28 -11.10 -26.81 -12.41
C ASN A 28 -12.61 -27.06 -12.67
N PHE A 29 -13.45 -26.02 -12.61
CA PHE A 29 -14.90 -26.14 -12.80
C PHE A 29 -15.42 -25.54 -14.13
N GLY A 30 -14.52 -25.04 -14.98
CA GLY A 30 -14.85 -24.50 -16.30
C GLY A 30 -14.45 -23.03 -16.48
N LEU A 31 -15.06 -22.38 -17.48
CA LEU A 31 -14.72 -21.02 -17.91
C LEU A 31 -15.77 -20.01 -17.45
N ILE A 32 -15.32 -18.94 -16.80
CA ILE A 32 -16.17 -17.79 -16.49
C ILE A 32 -16.29 -16.93 -17.76
N THR A 33 -17.49 -16.89 -18.36
CA THR A 33 -17.74 -16.14 -19.61
C THR A 33 -18.37 -14.77 -19.38
N LYS A 34 -19.07 -14.57 -18.26
CA LYS A 34 -19.73 -13.31 -17.87
C LYS A 34 -19.65 -13.11 -16.36
N ALA A 35 -19.53 -11.86 -15.93
CA ALA A 35 -19.54 -11.48 -14.52
C ALA A 35 -20.27 -10.14 -14.33
N VAL A 36 -20.99 -10.01 -13.22
CA VAL A 36 -21.58 -8.74 -12.77
C VAL A 36 -20.71 -8.21 -11.64
N ILE A 37 -20.09 -7.06 -11.85
CA ILE A 37 -19.11 -6.47 -10.92
C ILE A 37 -19.70 -5.19 -10.34
N LYS A 38 -19.52 -5.01 -9.03
CA LYS A 38 -19.89 -3.76 -8.35
C LYS A 38 -18.94 -2.65 -8.80
N VAL A 39 -19.51 -1.55 -9.29
CA VAL A 39 -18.76 -0.35 -9.68
C VAL A 39 -18.99 0.79 -8.70
N HIS A 40 -18.04 1.72 -8.66
CA HIS A 40 -18.07 2.91 -7.83
C HIS A 40 -17.84 4.14 -8.72
N LYS A 41 -18.34 5.30 -8.28
CA LYS A 41 -17.99 6.58 -8.94
C LYS A 41 -16.50 6.82 -8.80
N LEU A 42 -15.91 7.45 -9.82
CA LEU A 42 -14.52 7.89 -9.74
C LEU A 42 -14.35 8.87 -8.56
N PRO A 43 -13.28 8.73 -7.76
CA PRO A 43 -13.05 9.63 -6.63
C PRO A 43 -12.78 11.05 -7.12
N GLU A 44 -13.27 12.06 -6.39
CA GLU A 44 -13.01 13.47 -6.71
C GLU A 44 -11.52 13.82 -6.51
N VAL A 45 -10.89 13.20 -5.51
CA VAL A 45 -9.51 13.46 -5.13
C VAL A 45 -8.81 12.16 -4.76
N ILE A 46 -7.57 12.01 -5.21
CA ILE A 46 -6.63 10.97 -4.78
C ILE A 46 -5.42 11.68 -4.17
N LYS A 47 -5.02 11.29 -2.96
CA LYS A 47 -3.87 11.84 -2.24
C LYS A 47 -2.93 10.76 -1.76
N PHE A 48 -1.65 10.93 -2.06
CA PHE A 48 -0.60 10.06 -1.57
C PHE A 48 0.01 10.62 -0.29
N GLY A 49 0.52 9.73 0.54
CA GLY A 49 1.21 10.05 1.78
C GLY A 49 2.31 9.04 2.08
N SER A 50 3.23 9.43 2.95
CA SER A 50 4.14 8.48 3.56
C SER A 50 4.44 8.87 5.00
N ILE A 51 4.75 7.88 5.82
CA ILE A 51 4.98 8.00 7.26
C ILE A 51 6.22 7.17 7.59
N VAL A 52 7.19 7.77 8.24
CA VAL A 52 8.44 7.14 8.66
C VAL A 52 8.36 6.82 10.15
N PHE A 53 8.63 5.58 10.50
CA PHE A 53 8.65 5.05 11.87
C PHE A 53 10.08 4.73 12.31
N PRO A 54 10.37 4.71 13.63
CA PRO A 54 11.70 4.37 14.15
C PRO A 54 12.12 2.94 13.80
N ASP A 55 11.17 2.00 13.82
CA ASP A 55 11.34 0.57 13.56
C ASP A 55 10.06 -0.03 12.97
N PHE A 56 10.13 -1.30 12.57
CA PHE A 56 9.04 -2.00 11.89
C PHE A 56 7.90 -2.34 12.85
N GLU A 57 8.23 -2.72 14.07
CA GLU A 57 7.31 -3.06 15.15
C GLU A 57 6.38 -1.89 15.48
N THR A 58 6.95 -0.69 15.66
CA THR A 58 6.17 0.55 15.86
C THR A 58 5.21 0.82 14.70
N GLY A 59 5.63 0.47 13.47
CA GLY A 59 4.78 0.57 12.28
C GLY A 59 3.61 -0.41 12.32
N ILE A 60 3.83 -1.65 12.79
CA ILE A 60 2.78 -2.66 12.97
C ILE A 60 1.78 -2.20 14.03
N ASP A 61 2.25 -1.76 15.21
CA ASP A 61 1.39 -1.26 16.28
C ASP A 61 0.52 -0.08 15.81
N PHE A 62 1.09 0.78 14.96
CA PHE A 62 0.36 1.86 14.32
C PHE A 62 -0.74 1.34 13.37
N LEU A 63 -0.45 0.32 12.55
CA LEU A 63 -1.43 -0.25 11.62
C LEU A 63 -2.57 -0.94 12.38
N GLU A 64 -2.26 -1.67 13.46
CA GLU A 64 -3.26 -2.27 14.35
C GLU A 64 -4.16 -1.18 14.97
N ALA A 65 -3.55 -0.15 15.56
CA ALA A 65 -4.30 0.96 16.14
C ALA A 65 -5.14 1.70 15.09
N LEU A 66 -4.64 1.83 13.85
CA LEU A 66 -5.38 2.46 12.74
C LEU A 66 -6.61 1.63 12.38
N ASN A 67 -6.47 0.30 12.31
CA ASN A 67 -7.57 -0.61 12.06
C ASN A 67 -8.70 -0.45 13.09
N HIS A 68 -8.35 -0.29 14.38
CA HIS A 68 -9.32 -0.05 15.44
C HIS A 68 -10.04 1.31 15.36
N THR A 69 -9.57 2.27 14.55
CA THR A 69 -10.29 3.54 14.36
C THR A 69 -11.52 3.44 13.47
N GLY A 70 -11.61 2.39 12.64
CA GLY A 70 -12.63 2.25 11.60
C GLY A 70 -12.46 3.21 10.41
N VAL A 71 -11.42 4.07 10.41
CA VAL A 71 -11.13 5.02 9.33
C VAL A 71 -9.89 4.56 8.59
N LEU A 72 -10.11 3.73 7.58
CA LEU A 72 -9.03 3.20 6.75
C LEU A 72 -8.84 4.06 5.49
N PRO A 73 -7.58 4.34 5.10
CA PRO A 73 -7.29 4.86 3.77
C PRO A 73 -7.59 3.79 2.71
N ALA A 74 -7.71 4.19 1.44
CA ALA A 74 -7.94 3.25 0.34
C ALA A 74 -6.80 2.22 0.19
N SER A 75 -5.58 2.61 0.51
CA SER A 75 -4.47 1.65 0.66
C SER A 75 -3.44 2.16 1.66
N ILE A 76 -2.87 1.24 2.42
CA ILE A 76 -1.70 1.48 3.26
C ILE A 76 -0.77 0.27 3.18
N ARG A 77 0.53 0.51 3.11
CA ARG A 77 1.56 -0.53 3.03
C ARG A 77 2.75 -0.14 3.87
N LEU A 78 3.12 -0.97 4.85
CA LEU A 78 4.32 -0.80 5.66
C LEU A 78 5.48 -1.55 5.01
N LEU A 79 6.54 -0.82 4.68
CA LEU A 79 7.77 -1.34 4.11
C LEU A 79 8.83 -1.42 5.21
N ASP A 80 9.53 -2.54 5.25
CA ASP A 80 10.72 -2.71 6.07
C ASP A 80 11.89 -1.82 5.59
N ASN A 81 12.99 -1.87 6.34
CA ASN A 81 14.17 -1.07 6.02
C ASN A 81 14.82 -1.42 4.68
N ILE A 82 14.85 -2.71 4.32
CA ILE A 82 15.48 -3.20 3.10
C ILE A 82 14.72 -2.68 1.89
N GLN A 83 13.40 -2.82 1.90
CA GLN A 83 12.50 -2.31 0.87
C GLN A 83 12.58 -0.78 0.76
N PHE A 84 12.65 -0.07 1.88
CA PHE A 84 12.81 1.38 1.87
C PHE A 84 14.15 1.81 1.21
N ARG A 85 15.25 1.17 1.60
CA ARG A 85 16.58 1.43 1.01
C ARG A 85 16.61 1.09 -0.47
N PHE A 86 15.97 0.00 -0.86
CA PHE A 86 15.80 -0.39 -2.25
C PHE A 86 15.05 0.69 -3.06
N GLY A 87 13.89 1.14 -2.56
CA GLY A 87 13.14 2.23 -3.18
C GLY A 87 13.92 3.55 -3.25
N ALA A 88 14.81 3.82 -2.29
CA ALA A 88 15.71 4.96 -2.34
C ALA A 88 16.81 4.84 -3.40
N ALA A 89 17.32 3.62 -3.65
CA ALA A 89 18.34 3.35 -4.67
C ALA A 89 17.80 3.52 -6.11
N LEU A 90 16.50 3.32 -6.30
CA LEU A 90 15.82 3.53 -7.60
C LEU A 90 15.50 4.99 -7.90
N LYS A 91 15.88 5.93 -7.02
CA LYS A 91 15.63 7.36 -7.27
C LYS A 91 16.53 7.84 -8.42
N PRO A 92 15.98 8.53 -9.44
CA PRO A 92 16.80 9.20 -10.43
C PRO A 92 17.69 10.25 -9.75
N LYS A 93 18.78 10.66 -10.40
CA LYS A 93 19.71 11.66 -9.86
C LYS A 93 18.91 12.89 -9.37
N PRO A 94 19.02 13.24 -8.08
CA PRO A 94 18.21 14.29 -7.51
C PRO A 94 18.58 15.64 -8.13
N THR A 95 17.59 16.49 -8.36
CA THR A 95 17.82 17.91 -8.64
C THR A 95 18.39 18.58 -7.38
N LYS A 96 19.13 19.69 -7.50
CA LYS A 96 19.71 20.43 -6.35
C LYS A 96 18.71 20.71 -5.21
N MET A 97 17.44 21.01 -5.55
CA MET A 97 16.36 21.19 -4.56
C MET A 97 15.96 19.91 -3.83
N GLN A 98 15.97 18.76 -4.51
CA GLN A 98 15.65 17.46 -3.91
C GLN A 98 16.78 16.96 -3.02
N GLU A 99 18.03 17.27 -3.36
CA GLU A 99 19.18 17.00 -2.48
C GLU A 99 19.08 17.76 -1.16
N LEU A 100 18.64 19.03 -1.21
CA LEU A 100 18.45 19.85 -0.02
C LEU A 100 17.37 19.24 0.90
N VAL A 101 16.22 18.87 0.33
CA VAL A 101 15.11 18.23 1.06
C VAL A 101 15.57 16.90 1.66
N GLY A 102 16.27 16.06 0.89
CA GLY A 102 16.81 14.78 1.40
C GLY A 102 17.81 14.94 2.53
N LYS A 103 18.64 16.00 2.51
CA LYS A 103 19.56 16.33 3.61
C LYS A 103 18.80 16.77 4.86
N VAL A 104 17.72 17.55 4.71
CA VAL A 104 16.86 17.96 5.84
C VAL A 104 16.11 16.76 6.42
N GLU A 105 15.53 15.89 5.59
CA GLU A 105 14.89 14.65 6.05
C GLU A 105 15.88 13.77 6.82
N LYS A 106 17.08 13.54 6.26
CA LYS A 106 18.13 12.76 6.91
C LYS A 106 18.56 13.42 8.22
N PHE A 107 18.67 14.74 8.26
CA PHE A 107 19.02 15.48 9.47
C PHE A 107 17.93 15.38 10.55
N VAL A 108 16.66 15.55 10.20
CA VAL A 108 15.54 15.45 11.14
C VAL A 108 15.44 14.03 11.70
N LEU A 109 15.57 13.01 10.84
CA LEU A 109 15.52 11.61 11.26
C LEU A 109 16.70 11.23 12.17
N THR A 110 17.93 11.63 11.82
CA THR A 110 19.14 11.17 12.53
C THR A 110 19.55 12.06 13.69
N LYS A 111 19.42 13.39 13.59
CA LYS A 111 19.90 14.34 14.61
C LYS A 111 18.81 14.79 15.57
N VAL A 112 17.57 14.98 15.10
CA VAL A 112 16.47 15.48 15.93
C VAL A 112 15.72 14.34 16.60
N LYS A 113 15.41 13.28 15.84
CA LYS A 113 14.63 12.13 16.33
C LYS A 113 15.49 10.91 16.70
N LYS A 114 16.78 10.92 16.37
CA LYS A 114 17.76 9.85 16.67
C LYS A 114 17.32 8.47 16.18
N PHE A 115 16.59 8.41 15.07
CA PHE A 115 16.22 7.13 14.48
C PHE A 115 17.43 6.46 13.86
N ASP A 116 17.55 5.15 14.05
CA ASP A 116 18.58 4.33 13.41
C ASP A 116 18.23 4.11 11.93
N PRO A 117 19.02 4.63 10.97
CA PRO A 117 18.76 4.49 9.55
C PRO A 117 18.62 3.03 9.06
N TYR A 118 19.15 2.06 9.80
CA TYR A 118 19.09 0.63 9.46
C TYR A 118 17.88 -0.09 10.05
N LYS A 119 17.09 0.57 10.91
CA LYS A 119 15.88 0.00 11.50
C LYS A 119 14.59 0.67 11.00
N LEU A 120 14.70 1.87 10.42
CA LEU A 120 13.56 2.62 9.90
C LEU A 120 12.61 1.77 9.07
N ALA A 121 11.31 1.94 9.33
CA ALA A 121 10.23 1.45 8.49
C ALA A 121 9.42 2.62 7.91
N VAL A 122 8.78 2.41 6.76
CA VAL A 122 8.02 3.45 6.08
C VAL A 122 6.66 2.92 5.65
N ALA A 123 5.58 3.57 6.08
CA ALA A 123 4.26 3.34 5.52
C ALA A 123 4.01 4.27 4.33
N THR A 124 3.56 3.71 3.21
CA THR A 124 2.99 4.46 2.08
C THR A 124 1.48 4.39 2.14
N VAL A 125 0.80 5.51 1.85
CA VAL A 125 -0.65 5.65 2.03
C VAL A 125 -1.27 6.25 0.77
N VAL A 126 -2.42 5.72 0.35
CA VAL A 126 -3.31 6.31 -0.65
C VAL A 126 -4.67 6.55 -0.03
N MET A 127 -5.14 7.79 -0.11
CA MET A 127 -6.47 8.21 0.31
C MET A 127 -7.24 8.66 -0.92
N GLU A 128 -8.47 8.20 -1.08
CA GLU A 128 -9.35 8.59 -2.18
C GLU A 128 -10.79 8.77 -1.71
N GLY A 129 -11.55 9.56 -2.47
CA GLY A 129 -12.95 9.87 -2.20
C GLY A 129 -13.29 11.32 -2.55
N SER A 130 -14.30 11.86 -1.88
CA SER A 130 -14.58 13.29 -1.87
C SER A 130 -13.49 14.07 -1.15
N LYS A 131 -13.41 15.39 -1.39
CA LYS A 131 -12.48 16.28 -0.68
C LYS A 131 -12.61 16.18 0.85
N ALA A 132 -13.84 16.05 1.35
CA ALA A 132 -14.12 15.96 2.78
C ALA A 132 -13.65 14.62 3.37
N GLU A 133 -13.90 13.51 2.68
CA GLU A 133 -13.47 12.17 3.10
C GLU A 133 -11.94 12.07 3.12
N VAL A 134 -11.26 12.54 2.08
CA VAL A 134 -9.79 12.52 2.03
C VAL A 134 -9.18 13.40 3.14
N ALA A 135 -9.76 14.56 3.42
CA ALA A 135 -9.31 15.41 4.53
C ALA A 135 -9.51 14.73 5.88
N TYR A 136 -10.62 14.02 6.06
CA TYR A 136 -10.92 13.25 7.27
C TYR A 136 -9.96 12.07 7.45
N GLN A 137 -9.78 11.23 6.42
CA GLN A 137 -8.80 10.14 6.41
C GLN A 137 -7.39 10.66 6.75
N LYS A 138 -6.95 11.74 6.11
CA LYS A 138 -5.63 12.36 6.38
C LYS A 138 -5.48 12.80 7.83
N LYS A 139 -6.51 13.43 8.41
CA LYS A 139 -6.49 13.90 9.79
C LYS A 139 -6.32 12.71 10.76
N ILE A 140 -7.05 11.62 10.55
CA ILE A 140 -6.99 10.45 11.43
C ILE A 140 -5.66 9.72 11.25
N VAL A 141 -5.29 9.36 10.02
CA VAL A 141 -4.06 8.61 9.72
C VAL A 141 -2.81 9.33 10.23
N PHE A 142 -2.61 10.59 9.87
CA PHE A 142 -1.43 11.35 10.29
C PHE A 142 -1.52 11.84 11.74
N GLY A 143 -2.73 12.02 12.27
CA GLY A 143 -2.94 12.35 13.68
C GLY A 143 -2.56 11.18 14.59
N LEU A 144 -2.97 9.96 14.23
CA LEU A 144 -2.63 8.74 14.94
C LEU A 144 -1.14 8.42 14.84
N ALA A 145 -0.54 8.55 13.65
CA ALA A 145 0.87 8.28 13.43
C ALA A 145 1.80 9.05 14.38
N LYS A 146 1.44 10.29 14.77
CA LYS A 146 2.20 11.07 15.74
C LYS A 146 2.32 10.40 17.12
N LYS A 147 1.30 9.64 17.53
CA LYS A 147 1.32 8.88 18.81
C LYS A 147 2.35 7.75 18.78
N PHE A 148 2.66 7.23 17.59
CA PHE A 148 3.64 6.18 17.33
C PHE A 148 4.99 6.76 16.83
N ASN A 149 5.30 8.01 17.18
CA ASN A 149 6.49 8.73 16.73
C ASN A 149 6.65 8.83 15.19
N GLY A 150 5.59 8.59 14.43
CA GLY A 150 5.58 8.64 12.98
C GLY A 150 5.77 10.06 12.44
N ILE A 151 6.63 10.20 11.45
CA ILE A 151 6.97 11.47 10.80
C ILE A 151 6.47 11.44 9.37
N SER A 152 5.81 12.51 8.91
CA SER A 152 5.37 12.60 7.52
C SER A 152 6.57 12.62 6.56
N GLY A 153 6.69 11.58 5.73
CA GLY A 153 7.69 11.46 4.66
C GLY A 153 7.27 12.11 3.33
N GLY A 154 6.11 12.77 3.30
CA GLY A 154 5.64 13.53 2.14
C GLY A 154 4.90 12.71 1.07
N GLU A 155 4.17 13.42 0.21
CA GLU A 155 3.32 12.85 -0.86
C GLU A 155 4.16 12.19 -1.97
N GLY A 156 5.35 12.74 -2.27
CA GLY A 156 6.22 12.24 -3.32
C GLY A 156 6.78 10.84 -3.07
N ASN A 157 7.18 10.54 -1.82
CA ASN A 157 7.62 9.19 -1.45
C ASN A 157 6.45 8.20 -1.48
N GLY A 158 5.25 8.62 -1.07
CA GLY A 158 4.02 7.84 -1.19
C GLY A 158 3.74 7.44 -2.63
N LYS A 159 3.64 8.42 -3.54
CA LYS A 159 3.35 8.15 -4.96
C LYS A 159 4.37 7.21 -5.61
N ARG A 160 5.66 7.36 -5.28
CA ARG A 160 6.72 6.48 -5.81
C ARG A 160 6.59 5.04 -5.34
N GLY A 161 6.27 4.80 -4.07
CA GLY A 161 6.06 3.44 -3.56
C GLY A 161 4.97 2.69 -4.33
N TYR A 162 3.87 3.37 -4.65
CA TYR A 162 2.81 2.78 -5.48
C TYR A 162 3.25 2.58 -6.93
N MET A 163 3.95 3.54 -7.55
CA MET A 163 4.45 3.38 -8.92
C MET A 163 5.45 2.22 -9.03
N LEU A 164 6.28 2.00 -8.01
CA LEU A 164 7.26 0.92 -7.97
C LEU A 164 6.58 -0.45 -8.02
N THR A 165 5.35 -0.58 -7.52
CA THR A 165 4.58 -1.83 -7.56
C THR A 165 4.40 -2.36 -8.98
N TYR A 166 4.22 -1.46 -9.95
CA TYR A 166 4.10 -1.83 -11.36
C TYR A 166 5.44 -2.16 -12.03
N ALA A 167 6.54 -1.68 -11.46
CA ALA A 167 7.88 -1.84 -12.04
C ALA A 167 8.65 -3.04 -11.49
N ILE A 168 8.33 -3.53 -10.29
CA ILE A 168 9.10 -4.61 -9.62
C ILE A 168 9.15 -5.89 -10.46
N ALA A 169 8.08 -6.24 -11.18
CA ALA A 169 8.07 -7.46 -11.99
C ALA A 169 9.15 -7.46 -13.08
N TYR A 170 9.47 -6.30 -13.67
CA TYR A 170 10.50 -6.17 -14.70
C TYR A 170 11.93 -6.31 -14.15
N LEU A 171 12.12 -6.10 -12.85
CA LEU A 171 13.42 -6.32 -12.22
C LEU A 171 13.78 -7.81 -12.22
N ARG A 172 12.81 -8.71 -12.22
CA ARG A 172 13.05 -10.16 -12.29
C ARG A 172 13.83 -10.53 -13.55
N ASP A 173 13.33 -10.10 -14.71
CA ASP A 173 13.95 -10.38 -15.99
C ASP A 173 15.34 -9.72 -16.06
N TYR A 174 15.45 -8.47 -15.63
CA TYR A 174 16.73 -7.77 -15.57
C TYR A 174 17.75 -8.47 -14.67
N MET A 175 17.34 -8.97 -13.50
CA MET A 175 18.23 -9.64 -12.55
C MET A 175 18.60 -11.05 -13.01
N ALA A 176 17.73 -11.71 -13.77
CA ALA A 176 18.00 -13.02 -14.36
C ALA A 176 19.18 -12.98 -15.34
N ASP A 177 19.35 -11.87 -16.09
CA ASP A 177 20.52 -11.65 -16.96
C ASP A 177 21.85 -11.64 -16.17
N TYR A 178 21.81 -11.34 -14.87
CA TYR A 178 22.96 -11.36 -13.97
C TYR A 178 23.00 -12.59 -13.05
N HIS A 179 22.29 -13.67 -13.42
CA HIS A 179 22.22 -14.92 -12.65
C HIS A 179 21.65 -14.76 -11.23
N VAL A 180 20.83 -13.75 -11.00
CA VAL A 180 20.11 -13.54 -9.73
C VAL A 180 18.65 -13.97 -9.92
N ILE A 181 18.22 -14.96 -9.13
CA ILE A 181 16.85 -15.47 -9.11
C ILE A 181 16.21 -15.22 -7.75
N GLY A 182 14.89 -14.97 -7.77
CA GLY A 182 14.09 -14.79 -6.57
C GLY A 182 12.62 -14.70 -6.93
N GLU A 183 11.75 -15.05 -5.98
CA GLU A 183 10.30 -15.02 -6.15
C GLU A 183 9.65 -14.44 -4.89
N THR A 184 8.47 -13.85 -5.05
CA THR A 184 7.65 -13.35 -3.95
C THR A 184 6.66 -14.42 -3.49
N TYR A 185 6.44 -14.51 -2.19
CA TYR A 185 5.35 -15.28 -1.59
C TYR A 185 4.65 -14.40 -0.55
N GLU A 186 3.42 -14.77 -0.21
CA GLU A 186 2.60 -14.02 0.73
C GLU A 186 1.91 -14.97 1.71
N THR A 187 1.48 -14.42 2.85
CA THR A 187 0.66 -15.13 3.83
C THR A 187 -0.17 -14.13 4.64
N THR A 188 -1.19 -14.63 5.31
CA THR A 188 -1.95 -13.90 6.34
C THR A 188 -1.66 -14.54 7.69
N VAL A 189 -1.16 -13.75 8.65
CA VAL A 189 -0.79 -14.16 10.02
C VAL A 189 -1.58 -13.40 11.08
#